data_AF-A0A422M0B3-F1
#
_entry.id   AF-A0A422M0B3-F1
#
_cell.length_a   1.000
_cell.length_b   1.000
_cell.length_c   1.000
_cell.angle_alpha   90.00
_cell.angle_beta   90.00
_cell.angle_gamma   90.00
#
_symmetry.space_group_name_H-M   'P 1'
#
loop_
_entity.id
_entity.type
_entity.pdbx_description
1 polymer ?
#
loop_
_entity_poly.entity_id
_entity_poly.type
_entity_poly.pdbx_seq_one_letter_code
_entity_poly.pdbx_strand_id
1 'polypeptide(L)'
;MEDTKLNKIPLTDEQFQVLKMYLKVDQTIEDPMIMQLVNDACGEISSAIRFGSTPEQFLSNPETRDRFFTALMKQVKEDYDYRGMGAEVMRFPLQTSTTNIINQLRSELPEEDGDSDAH
;
A
#
# COMPACT_ATOMS: atom_id res chain seq x y z
N MET A 1 -16.84 25.58 9.93
CA MET A 1 -16.49 24.53 8.96
C MET A 1 -16.51 23.24 9.77
N GLU A 2 -17.38 22.29 9.44
CA GLU A 2 -17.40 20.99 10.11
C GLU A 2 -16.02 20.36 9.95
N ASP A 3 -15.35 20.08 11.07
CA ASP A 3 -14.15 19.25 11.10
C ASP A 3 -14.54 17.87 10.58
N THR A 4 -14.45 17.70 9.25
CA THR A 4 -14.67 16.41 8.62
C THR A 4 -13.51 15.53 9.04
N LYS A 5 -13.73 14.70 10.06
CA LYS A 5 -12.73 13.78 10.56
C LYS A 5 -12.24 12.93 9.39
N LEU A 6 -10.95 13.02 9.07
CA LEU A 6 -10.34 12.28 7.98
C LEU A 6 -10.61 10.78 8.15
N ASN A 7 -11.14 10.14 7.10
CA ASN A 7 -11.25 8.69 7.06
C ASN A 7 -9.86 8.10 6.77
N LYS A 8 -9.33 7.32 7.71
CA LYS A 8 -7.99 6.72 7.63
C LYS A 8 -8.00 5.23 7.27
N ILE A 9 -9.17 4.63 7.08
CA ILE A 9 -9.30 3.25 6.63
C ILE A 9 -8.53 3.08 5.31
N PRO A 10 -7.72 2.02 5.15
CA PRO A 10 -7.62 0.82 5.99
C PRO A 10 -6.63 0.90 7.17
N LEU A 11 -5.95 2.03 7.37
CA LEU A 11 -4.94 2.21 8.40
C LEU A 11 -5.54 2.57 9.77
N THR A 12 -4.86 2.14 10.83
CA THR A 12 -5.09 2.69 12.17
C THR A 12 -4.50 4.10 12.29
N ASP A 13 -4.93 4.86 13.30
CA ASP A 13 -4.34 6.17 13.60
C ASP A 13 -2.81 6.08 13.81
N GLU A 14 -2.34 5.04 14.50
CA GLU A 14 -0.91 4.81 14.75
C GLU A 14 -0.15 4.51 13.45
N GLN A 15 -0.69 3.63 12.59
CA GLN A 15 -0.09 3.34 11.29
C GLN A 15 0.00 4.60 10.42
N PHE A 16 -1.05 5.42 10.41
CA PHE A 16 -1.03 6.67 9.67
C PHE A 16 0.04 7.63 10.20
N GLN A 17 0.21 7.75 11.53
CA GLN A 17 1.28 8.58 12.10
C GLN A 17 2.68 8.06 11.78
N VAL A 18 2.90 6.74 11.81
CA VAL A 18 4.17 6.14 11.42
C VAL A 18 4.48 6.42 9.94
N LEU A 19 3.48 6.31 9.06
CA LEU A 19 3.62 6.64 7.66
C LEU A 19 3.97 8.13 7.47
N LYS A 20 3.30 9.04 8.18
CA LYS A 20 3.65 10.48 8.15
C LYS A 20 5.08 10.75 8.61
N MET A 21 5.51 10.09 9.68
CA MET A 21 6.90 10.17 10.15
C MET A 21 7.88 9.67 9.08
N TYR A 22 7.54 8.59 8.37
CA TYR A 22 8.35 8.06 7.26
C TYR A 22 8.45 9.05 6.07
N LEU A 23 7.35 9.74 5.76
CA LEU A 23 7.31 10.82 4.76
C LEU A 23 7.98 12.12 5.23
N LYS A 24 8.32 12.22 6.52
CA LYS A 24 8.82 13.44 7.17
C LYS A 24 7.83 14.60 7.09
N VAL A 25 6.54 14.31 7.27
CA VAL A 25 5.45 15.29 7.28
C VAL A 25 4.90 15.42 8.70
N ASP A 26 4.94 16.63 9.26
CA ASP A 26 4.45 16.94 10.61
C ASP A 26 3.07 17.64 10.59
N GLN A 27 2.83 18.48 9.60
CA GLN A 27 1.57 19.21 9.38
C GLN A 27 0.41 18.29 8.96
N THR A 28 -0.83 18.73 9.19
CA THR A 28 -2.05 17.97 8.87
C THR A 28 -2.73 18.39 7.57
N ILE A 29 -2.27 19.47 6.94
CA ILE A 29 -2.88 20.02 5.71
C ILE A 29 -2.81 19.03 4.53
N GLU A 30 -1.79 18.19 4.49
CA GLU A 30 -1.57 17.18 3.44
C GLU A 30 -2.24 15.83 3.77
N ASP A 31 -2.85 15.66 4.95
CA ASP A 31 -3.38 14.36 5.38
C ASP A 31 -4.43 13.78 4.41
N PRO A 32 -5.38 14.56 3.85
CA PRO A 32 -6.32 14.05 2.85
C PRO A 32 -5.64 13.53 1.58
N MET A 33 -4.61 14.24 1.10
CA MET A 33 -3.85 13.84 -0.08
C MET A 33 -3.01 12.60 0.20
N ILE A 34 -2.36 12.54 1.37
CA ILE A 34 -1.59 11.35 1.79
C ILE A 34 -2.52 10.14 1.87
N MET A 35 -3.74 10.29 2.40
CA MET A 35 -4.72 9.20 2.43
C MET A 35 -5.18 8.76 1.04
N GLN A 36 -5.23 9.66 0.05
CA GLN A 36 -5.49 9.29 -1.34
C GLN A 36 -4.38 8.38 -1.88
N LEU A 37 -3.11 8.75 -1.69
CA LEU A 37 -1.98 7.92 -2.09
C LEU A 37 -1.96 6.57 -1.36
N VAL A 38 -2.32 6.56 -0.08
CA VAL A 38 -2.48 5.32 0.70
C VAL A 38 -3.53 4.40 0.08
N ASN A 39 -4.69 4.93 -0.30
CA ASN A 39 -5.77 4.13 -0.88
C ASN A 39 -5.37 3.55 -2.24
N ASP A 40 -4.72 4.35 -3.09
CA ASP A 40 -4.25 3.92 -4.41
C ASP A 40 -3.19 2.82 -4.26
N ALA A 41 -2.14 3.05 -3.48
CA ALA A 41 -1.08 2.09 -3.23
C ALA A 41 -1.60 0.80 -2.57
N CYS A 42 -2.55 0.91 -1.63
CA CYS A 42 -3.21 -0.25 -1.03
C CYS A 42 -3.90 -1.12 -2.08
N GLY A 43 -4.69 -0.52 -2.99
CA GLY A 43 -5.39 -1.25 -4.04
C GLY A 43 -4.43 -1.95 -5.01
N GLU A 44 -3.37 -1.26 -5.42
CA GLU A 44 -2.34 -1.80 -6.31
C GLU A 44 -1.56 -2.95 -5.66
N ILE A 45 -1.06 -2.77 -4.44
CA ILE A 45 -0.26 -3.77 -3.72
C ILE A 45 -1.11 -5.01 -3.42
N SER A 46 -2.33 -4.85 -2.92
CA SER A 46 -3.24 -5.98 -2.67
C SER A 46 -3.50 -6.78 -3.95
N SER A 47 -3.87 -6.10 -5.04
CA SER A 47 -4.15 -6.75 -6.33
C SER A 47 -2.90 -7.45 -6.89
N ALA A 48 -1.72 -6.88 -6.70
CA ALA A 48 -0.46 -7.46 -7.13
C ALA A 48 -0.05 -8.70 -6.31
N ILE A 49 -0.44 -8.77 -5.02
CA ILE A 49 -0.22 -9.95 -4.17
C ILE A 49 -1.23 -11.05 -4.51
N ARG A 50 -2.52 -10.74 -4.52
CA ARG A 50 -3.56 -11.69 -4.89
C ARG A 50 -4.73 -10.95 -5.52
N PHE A 51 -5.10 -11.35 -6.73
CA PHE A 51 -6.24 -10.75 -7.41
C PHE A 51 -7.52 -10.89 -6.56
N GLY A 52 -8.31 -9.83 -6.46
CA GLY A 52 -9.53 -9.79 -5.65
C GLY A 52 -9.32 -9.72 -4.13
N SER A 53 -8.07 -9.64 -3.65
CA SER A 53 -7.79 -9.39 -2.23
C SER A 53 -8.02 -7.94 -1.84
N THR A 54 -8.19 -7.70 -0.55
CA THR A 54 -8.33 -6.34 0.01
C THR A 54 -7.16 -6.00 0.94
N PRO A 55 -6.86 -4.71 1.15
CA PRO A 55 -5.78 -4.30 2.05
C PRO A 55 -5.95 -4.82 3.48
N GLU A 56 -7.19 -4.89 3.97
CA GLU A 56 -7.53 -5.36 5.32
C GLU A 56 -7.11 -6.80 5.53
N GLN A 57 -7.18 -7.65 4.50
CA GLN A 57 -6.77 -9.06 4.59
C GLN A 57 -5.29 -9.20 4.96
N PHE A 58 -4.44 -8.26 4.52
CA PHE A 58 -3.01 -8.28 4.82
C PHE A 58 -2.66 -7.49 6.08
N LEU A 59 -3.31 -6.34 6.29
CA LEU A 59 -3.06 -5.47 7.45
C LEU A 59 -3.58 -6.05 8.77
N SER A 60 -4.63 -6.90 8.73
CA SER A 60 -5.16 -7.56 9.93
C SER A 60 -4.42 -8.86 10.28
N ASN A 61 -3.70 -9.47 9.35
CA ASN A 61 -2.96 -10.71 9.58
C ASN A 61 -1.52 -10.40 10.07
N PRO A 62 -1.14 -10.76 11.33
CA PRO A 62 0.18 -10.48 11.87
C PRO A 62 1.36 -10.99 11.02
N GLU A 63 1.20 -12.11 10.30
CA GLU A 63 2.27 -12.71 9.49
C GLU A 63 2.59 -11.87 8.25
N THR A 64 1.58 -11.20 7.68
CA THR A 64 1.73 -10.39 6.46
C THR A 64 1.78 -8.90 6.75
N ARG A 65 1.21 -8.46 7.88
CA ARG A 65 0.95 -7.04 8.22
C ARG A 65 2.18 -6.17 8.05
N ASP A 66 3.28 -6.52 8.69
CA ASP A 66 4.45 -5.64 8.77
C ASP A 66 5.12 -5.50 7.38
N ARG A 67 5.12 -6.57 6.60
CA ARG A 67 5.65 -6.57 5.23
C ARG A 67 4.74 -5.80 4.29
N PHE A 68 3.43 -6.03 4.34
CA PHE A 68 2.45 -5.27 3.57
C PHE A 68 2.53 -3.78 3.89
N PHE A 69 2.56 -3.43 5.18
CA PHE A 69 2.68 -2.04 5.62
C PHE A 69 4.02 -1.40 5.20
N THR A 70 5.11 -2.17 5.20
CA THR A 70 6.42 -1.70 4.68
C THR A 70 6.37 -1.43 3.18
N ALA A 71 5.74 -2.31 2.40
CA ALA A 71 5.53 -2.11 0.96
C ALA A 71 4.69 -0.85 0.70
N LEU A 72 3.62 -0.66 1.47
CA LEU A 72 2.76 0.51 1.41
C LEU A 72 3.53 1.81 1.69
N MET A 73 4.30 1.87 2.79
CA MET A 73 5.08 3.07 3.13
C MET A 73 6.09 3.43 2.04
N LYS A 74 6.75 2.43 1.43
CA LYS A 74 7.71 2.63 0.33
C LYS A 74 7.03 3.19 -0.92
N GLN A 75 5.90 2.62 -1.30
CA GLN A 75 5.15 3.06 -2.48
C GLN A 75 4.58 4.46 -2.28
N VAL A 76 3.90 4.72 -1.15
CA VAL A 76 3.34 6.04 -0.85
C VAL A 76 4.43 7.11 -0.78
N LYS A 77 5.62 6.77 -0.29
CA LYS A 77 6.76 7.69 -0.33
C LYS A 77 7.18 8.04 -1.75
N GLU A 78 7.26 7.06 -2.65
CA GLU A 78 7.59 7.30 -4.05
C GLU A 78 6.57 8.18 -4.76
N ASP A 79 5.28 7.95 -4.49
CA ASP A 79 4.20 8.71 -5.10
C ASP A 79 4.16 10.14 -4.53
N TYR A 80 4.40 10.27 -3.22
CA TYR A 80 4.44 11.55 -2.54
C TYR A 80 5.63 12.40 -2.97
N ASP A 81 6.85 11.86 -3.01
CA ASP A 81 8.07 12.61 -3.35
C ASP A 81 8.01 13.17 -4.79
N TYR A 82 7.19 12.57 -5.65
CA TYR A 82 7.12 12.88 -7.07
C TYR A 82 5.75 13.39 -7.52
N ARG A 83 4.89 13.74 -6.56
CA ARG A 83 3.62 14.40 -6.84
C ARG A 83 3.87 15.65 -7.69
N GLY A 84 3.28 15.70 -8.88
CA GLY A 84 3.41 16.84 -9.81
C GLY A 84 4.66 16.84 -10.71
N MET A 85 5.47 15.78 -10.71
CA MET A 85 6.53 15.62 -11.70
C MET A 85 5.92 15.13 -13.03
N GLY A 86 6.22 15.82 -14.14
CA GLY A 86 5.75 15.45 -15.48
C GLY A 86 6.42 14.19 -16.03
N ALA A 87 5.97 13.76 -17.23
CA ALA A 87 6.40 12.54 -17.94
C ALA A 87 7.91 12.44 -18.31
N GLU A 88 8.74 13.36 -17.80
CA GLU A 88 10.19 13.41 -18.06
C GLU A 88 10.98 12.37 -17.26
N VAL A 89 10.37 11.76 -16.24
CA VAL A 89 10.95 10.67 -15.45
C VAL A 89 10.24 9.37 -15.81
N MET A 90 10.96 8.42 -16.43
CA MET A 90 10.46 7.04 -16.64
C MET A 90 10.29 6.36 -15.28
N ARG A 91 9.09 5.85 -14.99
CA ARG A 91 8.77 5.22 -13.70
C ARG A 91 8.11 3.87 -13.89
N PHE A 92 8.42 2.96 -12.97
CA PHE A 92 7.69 1.72 -12.84
C PHE A 92 6.45 1.95 -11.98
N PRO A 93 5.31 1.29 -12.26
CA PRO A 93 4.12 1.39 -11.43
C PRO A 93 4.39 1.08 -9.96
N LEU A 94 5.23 0.07 -9.69
CA LEU A 94 5.69 -0.28 -8.35
C LEU A 94 7.22 -0.18 -8.26
N GLN A 95 7.73 0.38 -7.16
CA GLN A 95 9.18 0.37 -6.92
C GLN A 95 9.70 -1.07 -6.79
N THR A 96 10.93 -1.34 -7.27
CA THR A 96 11.57 -2.67 -7.16
C THR A 96 11.56 -3.21 -5.73
N SER A 97 11.79 -2.37 -4.72
CA SER A 97 11.77 -2.82 -3.33
C SER A 97 10.36 -3.18 -2.82
N THR A 98 9.32 -2.54 -3.34
CA THR A 98 7.92 -2.88 -3.12
C THR A 98 7.59 -4.20 -3.80
N THR A 99 8.00 -4.37 -5.07
CA THR A 99 7.81 -5.60 -5.86
C THR A 99 8.45 -6.83 -5.19
N ASN A 100 9.64 -6.68 -4.59
CA ASN A 100 10.28 -7.79 -3.88
C ASN A 100 9.45 -8.28 -2.68
N ILE A 101 8.87 -7.35 -1.92
CA ILE A 101 8.00 -7.69 -0.79
C ILE A 101 6.71 -8.33 -1.28
N ILE A 102 6.12 -7.81 -2.36
CA ILE A 102 4.95 -8.40 -3.01
C ILE A 102 5.25 -9.84 -3.42
N ASN A 103 6.37 -10.09 -4.10
CA ASN A 103 6.74 -11.45 -4.53
C ASN A 103 6.94 -12.40 -3.36
N GLN A 104 7.52 -11.93 -2.25
CA GLN A 104 7.62 -12.73 -1.03
C GLN A 104 6.23 -13.09 -0.48
N LEU A 105 5.34 -12.10 -0.33
CA LEU A 105 3.98 -12.31 0.17
C LEU A 105 3.19 -13.25 -0.74
N ARG A 106 3.38 -13.15 -2.06
CA ARG A 106 2.78 -14.05 -3.06
C ARG A 106 3.21 -15.50 -2.87
N SER A 107 4.50 -15.73 -2.63
CA SER A 107 5.06 -17.08 -2.49
C SER A 107 4.59 -17.84 -1.25
N GLU A 108 4.00 -17.13 -0.28
CA GLU A 108 3.48 -17.69 0.96
C GLU A 108 1.98 -17.98 0.90
N LEU A 109 1.30 -17.52 -0.16
CA LEU A 109 -0.08 -17.90 -0.41
C LEU A 109 -0.11 -19.37 -0.88
N PRO A 110 -1.06 -20.17 -0.37
CA PRO A 110 -1.29 -21.50 -0.95
C PRO A 110 -1.57 -21.31 -2.44
N GLU A 111 -0.95 -22.16 -3.28
CA GLU A 111 -1.33 -22.18 -4.70
C GLU A 111 -2.83 -22.44 -4.76
N GLU A 112 -3.57 -21.61 -5.51
CA GLU A 112 -4.91 -22.00 -5.90
C GLU A 112 -4.74 -23.29 -6.70
N ASP A 113 -5.17 -24.42 -6.13
CA ASP A 113 -5.12 -25.73 -6.76
C ASP A 113 -5.65 -25.57 -8.19
N GLY A 114 -4.72 -25.59 -9.14
CA GLY A 114 -5.02 -25.56 -10.55
C GLY A 114 -5.78 -26.83 -10.88
N ASP A 115 -7.09 -26.69 -11.02
CA ASP A 115 -8.02 -27.57 -11.73
C ASP A 115 -7.60 -29.05 -11.78
N SER A 116 -8.09 -29.86 -10.85
CA SER A 116 -7.95 -31.33 -10.90
C SER A 116 -8.86 -31.99 -11.94
N ASP A 117 -9.11 -31.34 -13.09
CA ASP A 117 -9.86 -31.90 -14.21
C ASP A 117 -8.97 -32.03 -15.45
N ALA A 118 -8.06 -33.00 -15.39
CA ALA A 118 -7.50 -33.63 -16.58
C ALA A 118 -7.56 -35.16 -16.39
N HIS A 119 -8.78 -35.70 -16.53
CA HIS A 119 -9.05 -37.13 -16.76
C HIS A 119 -9.59 -37.35 -18.16
#